data_AF-A0A1J8Q439-F1
#
_entry.id   AF-A0A1J8Q439-F1
#
_cell.length_a   1.000
_cell.length_b   1.000
_cell.length_c   1.000
_cell.angle_alpha   90.00
_cell.angle_beta   90.00
_cell.angle_gamma   90.00
#
_symmetry.space_group_name_H-M   'P 1'
#
loop_
_entity.id
_entity.type
_entity.pdbx_description
1 polymer ?
#
loop_
_entity_poly.entity_id
_entity_poly.type
_entity_poly.pdbx_seq_one_letter_code
_entity_poly.pdbx_strand_id
1 'polypeptide(L)'
;MLDDRHWHRTLFKTCGVDILWFGTARELFYGLASAVISHQNAYQKRDILHGDVSNGNTLMLVDDISETSAVPSPPDNPPKDWTPLRHGMTSDWGSAADCREEEDKECLRRTGTLPFESNQLLKGEPVEYHHDLQSY
;
A
#
# COMPACT_ATOMS: atom_id res chain seq x y z
N MET A 1 -20.75 -17.32 31.73
CA MET A 1 -20.68 -17.43 30.26
C MET A 1 -19.31 -16.89 29.91
N LEU A 2 -18.34 -17.78 29.69
CA LEU A 2 -16.97 -17.39 29.36
C LEU A 2 -16.97 -17.00 27.88
N ASP A 3 -16.36 -15.84 27.61
CA ASP A 3 -16.26 -15.19 26.33
C ASP A 3 -15.14 -15.88 25.53
N ASP A 4 -15.51 -16.77 24.61
CA ASP A 4 -14.59 -17.50 23.72
C ASP A 4 -14.04 -16.55 22.63
N ARG A 5 -13.30 -15.52 23.07
CA ARG A 5 -12.55 -14.64 22.17
C ARG A 5 -11.33 -15.37 21.62
N HIS A 6 -11.45 -15.84 20.39
CA HIS A 6 -10.31 -16.32 19.61
C HIS A 6 -9.47 -15.12 19.13
N TRP A 7 -8.19 -15.12 19.49
CA TRP A 7 -7.23 -14.12 19.03
C TRP A 7 -6.47 -14.65 17.83
N HIS A 8 -6.59 -13.95 16.70
CA HIS A 8 -5.78 -14.22 15.52
C HIS A 8 -4.58 -13.26 15.51
N ARG A 9 -3.38 -13.78 15.19
CA ARG A 9 -2.16 -12.98 15.05
C ARG A 9 -1.42 -13.42 13.80
N THR A 10 -1.06 -12.44 12.96
CA THR A 10 -0.22 -12.65 11.79
C THR A 10 1.12 -11.96 12.03
N LEU A 11 2.22 -12.66 11.78
CA LEU A 11 3.59 -12.16 11.99
C LEU A 11 4.26 -11.99 10.63
N PHE A 12 4.77 -10.79 10.38
CA PHE A 12 5.51 -10.46 9.17
C PHE A 12 6.92 -10.03 9.54
N LYS A 13 7.90 -10.31 8.67
CA LYS A 13 9.20 -9.64 8.73
C LYS A 13 8.98 -8.19 8.32
N THR A 14 9.50 -7.24 9.09
CA THR A 14 9.52 -5.85 8.64
C THR A 14 10.42 -5.73 7.42
N CYS A 15 9.85 -5.24 6.32
CA CYS A 15 10.46 -5.30 4.99
C CYS A 15 10.37 -3.96 4.24
N GLY A 16 9.82 -2.92 4.87
CA GLY A 16 9.68 -1.61 4.25
C GLY A 16 9.45 -0.51 5.26
N VAL A 17 9.55 0.71 4.77
CA VAL A 17 9.22 1.97 5.46
C VAL A 17 8.13 2.70 4.67
N ASP A 18 7.36 3.58 5.30
CA ASP A 18 6.30 4.32 4.61
C ASP A 18 6.83 5.04 3.36
N ILE A 19 5.99 5.17 2.33
CA ILE A 19 6.40 5.77 1.06
C ILE A 19 6.96 7.18 1.20
N LEU A 20 6.61 7.90 2.28
CA LEU A 20 7.12 9.23 2.60
C LEU A 20 8.61 9.28 2.95
N TRP A 21 9.27 8.14 3.18
CA TRP A 21 10.71 8.05 3.42
C TRP A 21 11.56 8.11 2.14
N PHE A 22 11.02 8.61 1.03
CA PHE A 22 11.76 8.79 -0.22
C PHE A 22 12.84 9.88 -0.08
N GLY A 23 14.00 9.65 -0.68
CA GLY A 23 15.10 10.63 -0.76
C GLY A 23 14.98 11.58 -1.95
N THR A 24 14.31 11.15 -3.04
CA THR A 24 14.11 11.99 -4.23
C THR A 24 12.73 11.77 -4.87
N ALA A 25 12.25 12.73 -5.66
CA ALA A 25 11.03 12.56 -6.44
C ALA A 25 11.13 11.38 -7.43
N ARG A 26 12.33 11.13 -7.99
CA ARG A 26 12.59 9.98 -8.86
C ARG A 26 12.39 8.67 -8.11
N GLU A 27 12.89 8.59 -6.88
CA GLU A 27 12.68 7.44 -6.01
C GLU A 27 11.19 7.26 -5.67
N LEU A 28 10.48 8.34 -5.32
CA LEU A 28 9.05 8.30 -5.03
C LEU A 28 8.26 7.67 -6.20
N PHE A 29 8.45 8.17 -7.42
CA PHE A 29 7.73 7.64 -8.59
C PHE A 29 8.13 6.19 -8.92
N TYR A 30 9.38 5.82 -8.69
CA TYR A 30 9.83 4.44 -8.90
C TYR A 30 9.19 3.46 -7.89
N GLY A 31 9.14 3.85 -6.62
CA GLY A 31 8.45 3.10 -5.57
C GLY A 31 6.95 3.01 -5.86
N LEU A 32 6.30 4.15 -6.11
CA LEU A 32 4.87 4.24 -6.40
C LEU A 32 4.46 3.37 -7.60
N ALA A 33 5.23 3.42 -8.70
CA ALA A 33 4.95 2.58 -9.87
C ALA A 33 4.93 1.08 -9.52
N SER A 34 5.85 0.64 -8.65
CA SER A 34 5.90 -0.75 -8.20
C SER A 34 4.69 -1.12 -7.33
N ALA A 35 4.25 -0.23 -6.44
CA ALA A 35 3.04 -0.44 -5.63
C ALA A 35 1.78 -0.50 -6.50
N VAL A 36 1.65 0.39 -7.49
CA VAL A 36 0.54 0.37 -8.46
C VAL A 36 0.53 -0.93 -9.26
N ILE A 37 1.70 -1.47 -9.66
CA ILE A 37 1.79 -2.79 -10.32
C ILE A 37 1.31 -3.91 -9.40
N SER A 38 1.65 -3.87 -8.10
CA SER A 38 1.15 -4.83 -7.12
C SER A 38 -0.38 -4.78 -7.03
N HIS A 39 -0.95 -3.59 -6.90
CA HIS A 39 -2.39 -3.37 -6.89
C HIS A 39 -3.07 -3.85 -8.19
N GLN A 40 -2.51 -3.50 -9.35
CA GLN A 40 -3.00 -3.99 -10.65
C GLN A 40 -3.01 -5.52 -10.71
N ASN A 41 -1.98 -6.18 -10.18
CA ASN A 41 -1.93 -7.63 -10.15
C ASN A 41 -3.02 -8.24 -9.25
N ALA A 42 -3.31 -7.63 -8.09
CA ALA A 42 -4.38 -8.07 -7.21
C ALA A 42 -5.73 -8.01 -7.94
N TYR A 43 -6.02 -6.88 -8.59
CA TYR A 43 -7.25 -6.72 -9.35
C TYR A 43 -7.31 -7.65 -10.57
N GLN A 44 -6.33 -7.62 -11.47
CA GLN A 44 -6.40 -8.38 -12.73
C GLN A 44 -6.35 -9.90 -12.56
N LYS A 45 -5.69 -10.42 -11.50
CA LYS A 45 -5.51 -11.87 -11.31
C LYS A 45 -6.49 -12.48 -10.33
N ARG A 46 -7.07 -11.67 -9.43
CA ARG A 46 -7.89 -12.14 -8.31
C ARG A 46 -9.16 -11.35 -8.09
N ASP A 47 -9.38 -10.26 -8.84
CA ASP A 47 -10.51 -9.36 -8.69
C ASP A 47 -10.59 -8.77 -7.26
N ILE A 48 -9.43 -8.41 -6.70
CA ILE A 48 -9.32 -7.86 -5.35
C ILE A 48 -9.02 -6.37 -5.42
N LEU A 49 -9.78 -5.57 -4.66
CA LEU A 49 -9.46 -4.18 -4.33
C LEU A 49 -8.88 -4.09 -2.92
N HIS A 50 -8.01 -3.12 -2.68
CA HIS A 50 -7.33 -2.91 -1.41
C HIS A 50 -8.22 -2.19 -0.39
N GLY A 51 -8.95 -1.15 -0.81
CA GLY A 51 -9.92 -0.44 0.04
C GLY A 51 -9.34 0.47 1.13
N ASP A 52 -8.02 0.62 1.20
CA ASP A 52 -7.33 1.47 2.18
C ASP A 52 -5.91 1.85 1.72
N VAL A 53 -5.78 2.24 0.44
CA VAL A 53 -4.52 2.77 -0.08
C VAL A 53 -4.23 4.11 0.60
N SER A 54 -3.04 4.22 1.19
CA SER A 54 -2.59 5.43 1.89
C SER A 54 -1.07 5.51 1.88
N ASN A 55 -0.52 6.61 2.40
CA ASN A 55 0.92 6.74 2.59
C ASN A 55 1.51 5.75 3.61
N GLY A 56 0.72 5.27 4.59
CA GLY A 56 1.13 4.25 5.56
C GLY A 56 0.99 2.81 5.04
N ASN A 57 0.09 2.60 4.06
CA ASN A 57 -0.14 1.29 3.43
C ASN A 57 0.60 1.12 2.11
N THR A 58 1.43 2.10 1.75
CA THR A 58 2.35 2.02 0.63
C THR A 58 3.77 2.09 1.18
N LEU A 59 4.53 1.01 1.02
CA LEU A 59 5.86 0.86 1.61
C LEU A 59 6.94 0.97 0.54
N MET A 60 8.08 1.55 0.89
CA MET A 60 9.35 1.39 0.17
C MET A 60 10.11 0.21 0.78
N LEU A 61 10.46 -0.78 -0.03
CA LEU A 61 11.18 -1.95 0.45
C LEU A 61 12.60 -1.59 0.90
N VAL A 62 13.00 -2.18 2.02
CA VAL A 62 14.35 -2.04 2.61
C VAL A 62 14.89 -3.41 2.99
N ASP A 63 16.21 -3.58 2.92
CA ASP A 63 16.86 -4.84 3.29
C ASP A 63 16.86 -5.07 4.80
N ASP A 64 17.02 -3.98 5.56
CA ASP A 64 16.98 -3.93 7.02
C ASP A 64 16.43 -2.59 7.51
N ILE A 65 15.76 -2.59 8.66
CA ILE A 65 15.25 -1.37 9.29
C ILE A 65 16.21 -0.96 10.39
N SER A 66 17.01 0.05 10.07
CA SER A 66 17.74 0.84 11.05
C SER A 66 17.56 2.31 10.72
N GLU A 67 17.77 3.19 11.71
CA GLU A 67 17.82 4.64 11.49
C GLU A 67 18.83 5.03 10.38
N THR A 68 19.83 4.17 10.14
CA THR A 68 20.86 4.34 9.10
C THR A 68 20.53 3.68 7.75
N SER A 69 19.48 2.85 7.67
CA SER A 69 19.13 2.06 6.47
C SER A 69 17.79 2.47 5.86
N ALA A 70 17.05 3.39 6.49
CA ALA A 70 15.77 3.89 5.97
C ALA A 70 15.92 4.57 4.60
N VAL A 71 17.11 5.04 4.22
CA VAL A 71 17.45 5.46 2.85
C VAL A 71 18.80 4.82 2.49
N PRO A 72 18.89 4.10 1.36
CA PRO A 72 20.15 3.50 0.94
C PRO A 72 21.26 4.55 0.81
N SER A 73 22.46 4.22 1.28
CA SER A 73 23.63 5.07 1.06
C SER A 73 24.11 4.98 -0.39
N PRO A 74 24.70 6.05 -0.95
CA PRO A 74 25.36 5.97 -2.24
C PRO A 74 26.47 4.89 -2.23
N PRO A 75 26.71 4.19 -3.36
CA PRO A 75 27.89 3.35 -3.50
C PRO A 75 29.17 4.21 -3.48
N ASP A 76 30.34 3.59 -3.25
CA ASP A 76 31.63 4.29 -3.11
C ASP A 76 31.99 5.22 -4.29
N ASN A 77 31.52 4.90 -5.50
CA ASN A 77 31.70 5.71 -6.72
C ASN A 77 30.35 5.90 -7.43
N PRO A 78 29.48 6.77 -6.92
CA PRO A 78 28.14 6.91 -7.47
C PRO A 78 28.18 7.67 -8.81
N PRO A 79 27.33 7.31 -9.78
CA PRO A 79 27.01 8.19 -10.89
C PRO A 79 26.62 9.59 -10.41
N LYS A 80 26.89 10.61 -11.23
CA LYS A 80 26.61 12.02 -10.89
C LYS A 80 25.12 12.26 -10.54
N ASP A 81 24.22 11.49 -11.14
CA ASP A 81 22.77 11.54 -10.96
C ASP A 81 22.22 10.35 -10.14
N TRP A 82 23.09 9.72 -9.33
CA TRP A 82 22.68 8.60 -8.50
C TRP A 82 21.56 9.00 -7.54
N THR A 83 20.56 8.14 -7.45
CA THR A 83 19.49 8.18 -6.46
C THR A 83 19.21 6.74 -6.02
N PRO A 84 18.79 6.51 -4.78
CA PRO A 84 18.20 5.23 -4.41
C PRO A 84 16.94 4.97 -5.25
N LEU A 85 16.69 3.70 -5.55
CA LEU A 85 15.55 3.21 -6.34
C LEU A 85 14.93 1.99 -5.64
N ARG A 86 14.34 2.22 -4.46
CA ARG A 86 13.63 1.16 -3.74
C ARG A 86 12.32 0.83 -4.41
N HIS A 87 12.05 -0.47 -4.55
CA HIS A 87 10.75 -0.94 -5.03
C HIS A 87 9.68 -0.62 -3.99
N GLY A 88 8.51 -0.21 -4.45
CA GLY A 88 7.35 -0.05 -3.60
C GLY A 88 6.52 -1.33 -3.50
N MET A 89 5.74 -1.43 -2.43
CA MET A 89 4.80 -2.52 -2.17
C MET A 89 3.56 -1.99 -1.45
N THR A 90 2.39 -2.53 -1.78
CA THR A 90 1.16 -2.26 -1.03
C THR A 90 1.04 -3.23 0.15
N SER A 91 0.75 -2.70 1.34
CA SER A 91 0.62 -3.45 2.59
C SER A 91 -0.75 -3.22 3.24
N ASP A 92 -1.06 -4.03 4.26
CA ASP A 92 -2.31 -3.94 5.02
C ASP A 92 -3.58 -4.20 4.20
N TRP A 93 -3.69 -5.44 3.72
CA TRP A 93 -4.86 -5.94 3.00
C TRP A 93 -6.05 -6.30 3.92
N GLY A 94 -6.07 -5.80 5.16
CA GLY A 94 -7.15 -6.11 6.13
C GLY A 94 -8.51 -5.56 5.71
N SER A 95 -8.52 -4.49 4.92
CA SER A 95 -9.70 -3.84 4.34
C SER A 95 -9.99 -4.29 2.91
N ALA A 96 -9.22 -5.25 2.38
CA ALA A 96 -9.36 -5.70 1.01
C ALA A 96 -10.67 -6.45 0.79
N ALA A 97 -11.19 -6.37 -0.43
CA ALA A 97 -12.47 -6.96 -0.79
C ALA A 97 -12.36 -7.76 -2.10
N ASP A 98 -12.96 -8.95 -2.09
CA ASP A 98 -13.15 -9.74 -3.30
C ASP A 98 -14.34 -9.19 -4.11
N CYS A 99 -14.07 -8.59 -5.26
CA CYS A 99 -15.09 -8.00 -6.12
C CYS A 99 -15.98 -9.02 -6.83
N ARG A 100 -15.77 -10.32 -6.59
CA ARG A 100 -16.70 -11.36 -7.03
C ARG A 100 -17.84 -11.57 -6.04
N GLU A 101 -17.67 -11.10 -4.79
CA GLU A 101 -18.63 -11.24 -3.70
C GLU A 101 -19.27 -9.87 -3.40
N GLU A 102 -20.59 -9.77 -3.46
CA GLU A 102 -21.30 -8.50 -3.24
C GLU A 102 -21.22 -8.01 -1.78
N GLU A 103 -21.11 -8.93 -0.83
CA GLU A 103 -20.94 -8.60 0.60
C GLU A 103 -19.61 -7.89 0.85
N ASP A 104 -18.53 -8.34 0.20
CA ASP A 104 -17.19 -7.73 0.29
C ASP A 104 -17.15 -6.33 -0.34
N LYS A 105 -17.87 -6.12 -1.46
CA LYS A 105 -17.99 -4.78 -2.07
C LYS A 105 -18.67 -3.77 -1.15
N GLU A 106 -19.65 -4.21 -0.37
CA GLU A 106 -20.31 -3.35 0.61
C GLU A 106 -19.36 -2.98 1.76
N CYS A 107 -18.42 -3.86 2.13
CA CYS A 107 -17.38 -3.56 3.11
C CYS A 107 -16.47 -2.41 2.66
N LEU A 108 -16.11 -2.33 1.37
CA LEU A 108 -15.31 -1.21 0.82
C LEU A 108 -15.94 0.15 1.08
N ARG A 109 -17.27 0.24 1.21
CA ARG A 109 -17.96 1.51 1.49
C ARG A 109 -17.69 2.07 2.88
N ARG A 110 -17.07 1.29 3.75
CA ARG A 110 -16.89 1.58 5.18
C ARG A 110 -15.42 1.59 5.60
N THR A 111 -14.51 1.47 4.65
CA THR A 111 -13.07 1.44 4.88
C THR A 111 -12.40 2.65 4.23
N GLY A 112 -11.15 2.89 4.61
CA GLY A 112 -10.34 3.97 4.08
C GLY A 112 -9.74 4.83 5.17
N THR A 113 -8.74 5.60 4.76
CA THR A 113 -8.01 6.52 5.63
C THR A 113 -8.10 7.91 5.04
N LEU A 114 -8.70 8.86 5.76
CA LEU A 114 -8.63 10.27 5.36
C LEU A 114 -7.18 10.78 5.40
N PRO A 115 -6.72 11.58 4.40
CA PRO A 115 -7.48 12.16 3.29
C PRO A 115 -7.44 11.34 1.97
N PHE A 116 -7.04 10.06 2.02
CA PHE A 116 -6.81 9.21 0.84
C PHE A 116 -8.07 8.51 0.32
N GLU A 117 -9.20 8.65 1.01
CA GLU A 117 -10.49 8.13 0.53
C GLU A 117 -10.86 8.73 -0.83
N SER A 118 -11.34 7.89 -1.74
CA SER A 118 -11.79 8.36 -3.05
C SER A 118 -13.00 9.29 -2.93
N ASN A 119 -13.18 10.14 -3.94
CA ASN A 119 -14.37 11.00 -3.99
C ASN A 119 -15.68 10.20 -4.08
N GLN A 120 -15.64 8.99 -4.61
CA GLN A 120 -16.82 8.14 -4.73
C GLN A 120 -17.28 7.64 -3.37
N LEU A 121 -16.36 7.20 -2.52
CA LEU A 121 -16.68 6.81 -1.14
C LEU A 121 -17.25 7.99 -0.37
N LEU A 122 -16.61 9.15 -0.47
CA LEU A 122 -17.08 10.38 0.19
C LEU A 122 -18.50 10.79 -0.26
N LYS A 123 -18.90 10.41 -1.47
CA LYS A 123 -20.24 10.67 -2.04
C LYS A 123 -21.23 9.53 -1.87
N GLY A 124 -20.81 8.37 -1.36
CA GLY A 124 -21.63 7.16 -1.29
C GLY A 124 -21.98 6.56 -2.66
N GLU A 125 -21.17 6.82 -3.68
CA GLU A 125 -21.35 6.25 -5.01
C GLU A 125 -20.91 4.76 -5.03
N PRO A 126 -21.36 3.96 -6.02
CA PRO A 126 -20.87 2.59 -6.19
C PRO A 126 -19.35 2.55 -6.31
N VAL A 127 -18.72 1.60 -5.60
CA VAL A 127 -17.27 1.41 -5.63
C VAL A 127 -16.90 0.73 -6.94
N GLU A 128 -16.05 1.39 -7.71
CA GLU A 128 -15.50 0.88 -8.97
C GLU A 128 -13.97 0.75 -8.85
N TYR A 129 -13.33 0.09 -9.81
CA TYR A 129 -11.88 -0.19 -9.75
C TYR A 129 -10.99 1.06 -9.64
N HIS A 130 -11.45 2.22 -10.10
CA HIS A 130 -10.69 3.48 -10.00
C HIS A 130 -10.72 4.07 -8.59
N HIS A 131 -11.49 3.49 -7.67
CA HIS A 131 -11.51 3.82 -6.26
C HIS A 131 -10.08 3.93 -5.67
N ASP A 132 -9.35 2.83 -5.69
CA ASP A 132 -8.01 2.74 -5.10
C ASP A 132 -6.95 3.51 -5.91
N LEU A 133 -7.23 3.76 -7.20
CA LEU A 133 -6.34 4.59 -8.04
C LEU A 133 -6.44 6.08 -7.70
N GLN A 134 -7.57 6.55 -7.17
CA GLN A 134 -7.71 7.94 -6.70
C GLN A 134 -6.99 8.19 -5.37
N SER A 135 -6.68 7.11 -4.64
CA SER A 135 -6.04 7.17 -3.33
C SER A 135 -4.52 7.33 -3.39
N TYR A 136 -3.90 7.09 -4.55
CA TYR A 136 -2.47 7.34 -4.82
C TYR A 136 -2.21 8.80 -5.19
#